data_AF-A0A954V8P0-F1
#
_entry.id   AF-A0A954V8P0-F1
#
_cell.length_a   1.000
_cell.length_b   1.000
_cell.length_c   1.000
_cell.angle_alpha   90.00
_cell.angle_beta   90.00
_cell.angle_gamma   90.00
#
_symmetry.space_group_name_H-M   'P 1'
#
loop_
_entity.id
_entity.type
_entity.pdbx_description
1 polymer ?
#
loop_
_entity_poly.entity_id
_entity_poly.type
_entity_poly.pdbx_seq_one_letter_code
_entity_poly.pdbx_strand_id
1 'polypeptide(L)'
;MSPSSRTPEGDPVECSVCHAVSLVDLSRPPGDTVCPNCGLHMWNDVAATRVRRVNQVIGKFLDELEMLVITRDSLTYTRRFMVAGLHSLLAAHGAILWTIRPRSLNFWKQRLALDCFAGTCDTAEFARQVVGLGQPMMCDVKWSSGAYLLLGVPLVLGGRVVGVIEVVQRNVESTAVRNGYVRFLKQVARIAAPLAAGRAEMH
;
A
#
# COMPACT_ATOMS: atom_id res chain seq x y z
N MET A 1 -33.04 37.94 1.38
CA MET A 1 -32.80 36.53 1.77
C MET A 1 -31.35 36.22 1.48
N SER A 2 -30.49 36.19 2.50
CA SER A 2 -29.12 35.71 2.33
C SER A 2 -29.17 34.19 2.44
N PRO A 3 -28.90 33.42 1.37
CA PRO A 3 -28.88 31.96 1.48
C PRO A 3 -27.81 31.59 2.51
N SER A 4 -28.22 30.79 3.50
CA SER A 4 -27.31 30.20 4.47
C SER A 4 -26.24 29.42 3.71
N SER A 5 -24.99 29.87 3.79
CA SER A 5 -23.85 29.15 3.21
C SER A 5 -23.61 27.91 4.05
N ARG A 6 -24.43 26.88 3.84
CA ARG A 6 -24.11 25.55 4.33
C ARG A 6 -22.83 25.12 3.62
N THR A 7 -21.90 24.58 4.39
CA THR A 7 -20.75 23.87 3.84
C THR A 7 -21.29 22.90 2.80
N PRO A 8 -20.84 22.96 1.54
CA PRO A 8 -21.38 22.07 0.52
C PRO A 8 -21.08 20.62 0.93
N GLU A 9 -22.13 19.88 1.27
CA GLU A 9 -22.08 18.46 1.56
C GLU A 9 -22.05 17.67 0.23
N GLY A 10 -21.46 16.48 0.25
CA GLY A 10 -21.37 15.60 -0.92
C GLY A 10 -19.95 15.26 -1.35
N ASP A 11 -19.84 14.35 -2.31
CA ASP A 11 -18.58 13.98 -2.94
C ASP A 11 -18.38 14.81 -4.24
N PRO A 12 -17.13 15.14 -4.61
CA PRO A 12 -16.86 15.85 -5.85
C PRO A 12 -17.14 14.97 -7.07
N VAL A 13 -17.97 15.48 -7.98
CA VAL A 13 -18.32 14.84 -9.26
C VAL A 13 -18.12 15.83 -10.40
N GLU A 14 -17.44 15.39 -11.45
CA GLU A 14 -17.30 16.15 -12.70
C GLU A 14 -18.38 15.72 -13.70
N CYS A 15 -19.16 16.68 -14.21
CA CYS A 15 -20.15 16.40 -15.26
C CYS A 15 -19.46 16.12 -16.59
N SER A 16 -19.72 14.96 -17.21
CA SER A 16 -19.15 14.60 -18.52
C SER A 16 -19.64 15.44 -19.70
N VAL A 17 -20.61 16.34 -19.48
CA VAL A 17 -21.19 17.20 -20.53
C VAL A 17 -20.76 18.65 -20.38
N CYS A 18 -20.88 19.24 -19.19
CA CYS A 18 -20.49 20.65 -18.97
C CYS A 18 -19.15 20.81 -18.25
N HIS A 19 -18.49 19.72 -17.83
CA HIS A 19 -17.22 19.70 -17.10
C HIS A 19 -17.19 20.46 -15.76
N ALA A 20 -18.34 20.91 -15.27
CA ALA A 20 -18.43 21.50 -13.95
C ALA A 20 -18.18 20.43 -12.88
N VAL A 21 -17.26 20.72 -11.95
CA VAL A 21 -17.08 19.95 -10.72
C VAL A 21 -18.06 20.48 -9.68
N SER A 22 -18.90 19.62 -9.15
CA SER A 22 -19.89 19.95 -8.13
C SER A 22 -19.82 18.96 -6.99
N LEU A 23 -20.08 19.44 -5.76
CA LEU A 23 -20.28 18.58 -4.61
C LEU A 23 -21.74 18.14 -4.63
N VAL A 24 -21.96 16.85 -4.85
CA VAL A 24 -23.29 16.26 -4.96
C VAL A 24 -23.40 15.10 -4.00
N ASP A 25 -24.52 15.02 -3.28
CA ASP A 25 -24.87 13.82 -2.54
C ASP A 25 -25.48 12.83 -3.54
N LEU A 26 -24.82 11.69 -3.74
CA LEU A 26 -25.32 10.66 -4.63
C LEU A 26 -26.48 9.94 -3.94
N SER A 27 -27.50 9.57 -4.71
CA SER A 27 -28.59 8.71 -4.24
C SER A 27 -28.04 7.43 -3.60
N ARG A 28 -28.83 6.71 -2.79
CA ARG A 28 -28.45 5.38 -2.26
C ARG A 28 -29.57 4.37 -2.58
N PRO A 29 -29.32 3.26 -3.31
CA PRO A 29 -28.02 2.79 -3.80
C PRO A 29 -27.42 3.75 -4.84
N PRO A 30 -26.10 3.98 -4.76
CA PRO A 30 -25.49 5.08 -5.48
C PRO A 30 -25.37 4.81 -6.97
N GLY A 31 -25.65 5.83 -7.77
CA GLY A 31 -25.66 5.68 -9.21
C GLY A 31 -26.11 6.90 -9.98
N ASP A 32 -26.98 7.75 -9.43
CA ASP A 32 -27.53 8.88 -10.17
C ASP A 32 -27.60 10.18 -9.37
N THR A 33 -27.52 11.30 -10.10
CA THR A 33 -27.69 12.65 -9.58
C THR A 33 -27.96 13.62 -10.73
N VAL A 34 -28.30 14.87 -10.45
CA VAL A 34 -28.49 15.92 -11.47
C VAL A 34 -27.34 16.91 -11.36
N CYS A 35 -26.71 17.26 -12.48
CA CYS A 35 -25.70 18.30 -12.50
C CYS A 35 -26.34 19.64 -12.13
N PRO A 36 -25.89 20.32 -11.06
CA PRO A 36 -26.48 21.59 -10.65
C PRO A 36 -26.18 22.73 -11.63
N ASN A 37 -25.19 22.57 -12.52
CA ASN A 37 -24.81 23.57 -13.49
C ASN A 37 -25.64 23.51 -14.79
N CYS A 38 -25.85 22.32 -15.35
CA CYS A 38 -26.55 22.16 -16.64
C CYS A 38 -27.89 21.41 -16.56
N GLY A 39 -28.28 20.89 -15.38
CA GLY A 39 -29.52 20.15 -15.19
C GLY A 39 -29.54 18.73 -15.78
N LEU A 40 -28.41 18.25 -16.33
CA LEU A 40 -28.34 16.91 -16.92
C LEU A 40 -28.28 15.83 -15.84
N HIS A 41 -28.97 14.71 -16.08
CA HIS A 41 -28.85 13.50 -15.26
C HIS A 41 -27.48 12.85 -15.47
N MET A 42 -26.76 12.62 -14.37
CA MET A 42 -25.43 12.03 -14.37
C MET A 42 -25.50 10.64 -13.75
N TRP A 43 -24.96 9.65 -14.45
CA TRP A 43 -24.77 8.32 -13.90
C TRP A 43 -23.33 8.17 -13.43
N ASN A 44 -23.14 8.00 -12.12
CA ASN A 44 -21.84 7.72 -11.55
C ASN A 44 -21.68 6.23 -11.30
N ASP A 45 -20.69 5.62 -11.96
CA ASP A 45 -20.22 4.32 -11.55
C ASP A 45 -19.43 4.46 -10.25
N VAL A 46 -20.09 4.15 -9.15
CA VAL A 46 -19.57 4.27 -7.79
C VAL A 46 -18.35 3.35 -7.60
N ALA A 47 -18.32 2.21 -8.27
CA ALA A 47 -17.17 1.33 -8.25
C ALA A 47 -15.98 2.01 -8.95
N ALA A 48 -16.19 2.62 -10.11
CA ALA A 48 -15.15 3.37 -10.82
C ALA A 48 -14.63 4.56 -9.99
N THR A 49 -15.50 5.33 -9.35
CA THR A 49 -15.11 6.46 -8.49
C THR A 49 -14.31 6.00 -7.28
N ARG A 50 -14.73 4.91 -6.62
CA ARG A 50 -14.00 4.32 -5.49
C ARG A 50 -12.61 3.85 -5.92
N VAL A 51 -12.51 3.18 -7.07
CA VAL A 51 -11.22 2.72 -7.63
C VAL A 51 -10.30 3.92 -7.93
N ARG A 52 -10.82 4.99 -8.54
CA ARG A 52 -10.05 6.23 -8.78
C ARG A 52 -9.52 6.84 -7.49
N ARG A 53 -10.37 6.95 -6.45
CA ARG A 53 -9.97 7.51 -5.16
C ARG A 53 -8.89 6.67 -4.47
N VAL A 54 -9.04 5.34 -4.47
CA VAL A 54 -8.02 4.42 -3.94
C VAL A 54 -6.71 4.57 -4.71
N ASN A 55 -6.76 4.61 -6.04
CA ASN A 55 -5.57 4.82 -6.88
C ASN A 55 -4.89 6.17 -6.63
N GLN A 56 -5.65 7.24 -6.40
CA GLN A 56 -5.11 8.55 -6.08
C GLN A 56 -4.38 8.55 -4.72
N VAL A 57 -4.97 7.91 -3.71
CA VAL A 57 -4.34 7.80 -2.39
C VAL A 57 -3.07 6.94 -2.47
N ILE A 58 -3.12 5.81 -3.19
CA ILE A 58 -1.95 4.97 -3.46
C ILE A 58 -0.86 5.76 -4.17
N GLY A 59 -1.21 6.52 -5.21
CA GLY A 59 -0.26 7.36 -5.96
C GLY A 59 0.46 8.35 -5.06
N LYS A 60 -0.28 9.15 -4.28
CA LYS A 60 0.30 10.11 -3.33
C LYS A 60 1.25 9.46 -2.33
N PHE A 61 0.89 8.28 -1.81
CA PHE A 61 1.76 7.54 -0.90
C PHE A 61 3.07 7.08 -1.57
N LEU A 62 2.98 6.57 -2.81
CA LEU A 62 4.16 6.16 -3.56
C LEU A 62 5.08 7.35 -3.87
N ASP A 63 4.51 8.48 -4.28
CA ASP A 63 5.25 9.71 -4.57
C ASP A 63 5.98 10.22 -3.31
N GLU A 64 5.29 10.26 -2.16
CA GLU A 64 5.90 10.68 -0.90
C GLU A 64 7.00 9.72 -0.43
N LEU A 65 6.77 8.40 -0.53
CA LEU A 65 7.77 7.40 -0.21
C LEU A 65 9.01 7.55 -1.09
N GLU A 66 8.82 7.73 -2.39
CA GLU A 66 9.92 7.93 -3.35
C GLU A 66 10.72 9.19 -3.02
N MET A 67 10.05 10.30 -2.73
CA MET A 67 10.70 11.53 -2.27
C MET A 67 11.53 11.30 -1.01
N LEU A 68 10.99 10.63 0.02
CA LEU A 68 11.70 10.32 1.26
C LEU A 68 12.92 9.39 1.05
N VAL A 69 12.85 8.47 0.09
CA VAL A 69 13.98 7.61 -0.27
C VAL A 69 15.07 8.40 -0.99
N ILE A 70 14.69 9.27 -1.94
CA ILE A 70 15.62 10.08 -2.75
C ILE A 70 16.34 11.11 -1.88
N THR A 71 15.62 11.83 -1.02
CA THR A 71 16.22 12.86 -0.15
C THR A 71 17.12 12.26 0.92
N ARG A 72 17.09 10.93 1.10
CA ARG A 72 17.84 10.20 2.11
C ARG A 72 17.63 10.80 3.50
N ASP A 73 16.39 11.19 3.78
CA ASP A 73 16.02 11.60 5.12
C ASP A 73 16.26 10.45 6.11
N SER A 74 16.03 10.68 7.40
CA SER A 74 16.19 9.69 8.47
C SER A 74 15.65 8.31 8.05
N LEU A 75 16.55 7.34 7.81
CA LEU A 75 16.19 5.99 7.37
C LEU A 75 15.13 5.37 8.30
N THR A 76 15.26 5.62 9.60
CA THR A 76 14.30 5.18 10.62
C THR A 76 12.91 5.76 10.39
N TYR A 77 12.82 7.05 10.05
CA TYR A 77 11.55 7.70 9.73
C TYR A 77 10.96 7.11 8.44
N THR A 78 11.72 7.04 7.35
CA THR A 78 11.22 6.53 6.07
C THR A 78 10.72 5.08 6.18
N ARG A 79 11.43 4.23 6.92
CA ARG A 79 11.00 2.84 7.18
C ARG A 79 9.68 2.78 7.96
N ARG A 80 9.52 3.63 8.99
CA ARG A 80 8.28 3.73 9.78
C ARG A 80 7.12 4.26 8.95
N PHE A 81 7.35 5.31 8.17
CA PHE A 81 6.38 5.88 7.24
C PHE A 81 5.86 4.81 6.29
N MET A 82 6.76 4.05 5.66
CA MET A 82 6.39 2.98 4.75
C MET A 82 5.54 1.90 5.44
N VAL A 83 5.99 1.37 6.58
CA VAL A 83 5.28 0.30 7.29
C VAL A 83 3.92 0.77 7.80
N ALA A 84 3.82 1.97 8.35
CA ALA A 84 2.55 2.55 8.79
C ALA A 84 1.60 2.81 7.61
N GLY A 85 2.12 3.31 6.49
CA GLY A 85 1.35 3.53 5.26
C GLY A 85 0.80 2.22 4.69
N LEU A 86 1.60 1.16 4.61
CA LEU A 86 1.14 -0.17 4.20
C LEU A 86 0.04 -0.71 5.12
N HIS A 87 0.23 -0.61 6.44
CA HIS A 87 -0.76 -1.04 7.42
C HIS A 87 -2.09 -0.30 7.24
N SER A 88 -2.05 1.02 7.06
CA SER A 88 -3.23 1.87 6.89
C SER A 88 -3.93 1.66 5.54
N LEU A 89 -3.20 1.76 4.43
CA LEU A 89 -3.77 1.72 3.08
C LEU A 89 -4.40 0.38 2.73
N LEU A 90 -3.83 -0.71 3.25
CA LEU A 90 -4.37 -2.05 3.03
C LEU A 90 -5.38 -2.43 4.12
N ALA A 91 -5.59 -1.62 5.15
CA ALA A 91 -6.28 -2.02 6.37
C ALA A 91 -5.78 -3.39 6.88
N ALA A 92 -4.46 -3.58 6.80
CA ALA A 92 -3.82 -4.83 7.13
C ALA A 92 -3.88 -5.10 8.63
N HIS A 93 -3.79 -6.37 9.02
CA HIS A 93 -3.60 -6.76 10.40
C HIS A 93 -2.16 -6.51 10.89
N GLY A 94 -1.20 -6.54 9.98
CA GLY A 94 0.19 -6.20 10.25
C GLY A 94 0.97 -5.90 8.98
N ALA A 95 2.05 -5.13 9.12
CA ALA A 95 3.03 -4.88 8.08
C ALA A 95 4.43 -4.91 8.70
N ILE A 96 5.37 -5.57 8.04
CA ILE A 96 6.73 -5.80 8.53
C ILE A 96 7.74 -5.51 7.42
N LEU A 97 8.83 -4.85 7.79
CA LEU A 97 10.04 -4.76 7.00
C LEU A 97 11.12 -5.65 7.61
N TRP A 98 11.57 -6.62 6.83
CA TRP A 98 12.73 -7.45 7.14
C TRP A 98 13.93 -6.99 6.31
N THR A 99 15.10 -6.89 6.94
CA THR A 99 16.37 -6.57 6.27
C THR A 99 17.35 -7.72 6.38
N ILE A 100 18.14 -7.94 5.33
CA ILE A 100 19.21 -8.93 5.36
C ILE A 100 20.49 -8.22 5.77
N ARG A 101 21.08 -8.65 6.89
CA ARG A 101 22.37 -8.11 7.33
C ARG A 101 23.50 -9.06 6.92
N PRO A 102 24.56 -8.56 6.26
CA PRO A 102 25.76 -9.36 6.05
C PRO A 102 26.39 -9.70 7.40
N ARG A 103 26.79 -10.97 7.60
CA ARG A 103 27.60 -11.36 8.75
C ARG A 103 29.05 -10.96 8.49
N SER A 104 29.70 -10.29 9.45
CA SER A 104 31.02 -9.66 9.28
C SER A 104 32.17 -10.61 8.93
N LEU A 105 31.99 -11.93 8.98
CA LEU A 105 33.05 -12.92 8.75
C LEU A 105 32.64 -14.13 7.91
N ASN A 106 31.35 -14.31 7.60
CA ASN A 106 30.86 -15.47 6.85
C ASN A 106 29.76 -15.04 5.89
N PHE A 107 30.16 -14.69 4.67
CA PHE A 107 29.27 -14.15 3.64
C PHE A 107 28.11 -15.08 3.26
N TRP A 108 28.25 -16.39 3.51
CA TRP A 108 27.22 -17.39 3.23
C TRP A 108 26.08 -17.44 4.26
N LYS A 109 26.23 -16.89 5.47
CA LYS A 109 25.18 -16.92 6.51
C LYS A 109 24.49 -15.56 6.62
N GLN A 110 23.57 -15.30 5.70
CA GLN A 110 22.65 -14.16 5.77
C GLN A 110 21.72 -14.30 6.98
N ARG A 111 21.60 -13.25 7.80
CA ARG A 111 20.63 -13.20 8.90
C ARG A 111 19.56 -12.18 8.58
N LEU A 112 18.32 -12.65 8.54
CA LEU A 112 17.16 -11.78 8.48
C LEU A 112 17.00 -11.07 9.83
N ALA A 113 16.87 -9.75 9.80
CA ALA A 113 16.66 -8.91 10.96
C ALA A 113 15.32 -8.18 10.79
N LEU A 114 14.50 -8.23 11.83
CA LEU A 114 13.33 -7.37 11.94
C LEU A 114 13.80 -5.92 12.04
N ASP A 115 13.37 -5.08 11.10
CA ASP A 115 13.78 -3.68 11.03
C ASP A 115 12.68 -2.74 11.51
N CYS A 116 11.46 -2.94 11.02
CA CYS A 116 10.29 -2.16 11.42
C CYS A 116 9.01 -2.99 11.31
N PHE A 117 8.04 -2.75 12.19
CA PHE A 117 6.75 -3.43 12.15
C PHE A 117 5.61 -2.52 12.66
N ALA A 118 4.40 -2.84 12.22
CA ALA A 118 3.14 -2.36 12.78
C ALA A 118 2.15 -3.54 12.85
N GLY A 119 1.41 -3.67 13.95
CA GLY A 119 0.49 -4.79 14.17
C GLY A 119 1.13 -5.97 14.92
N THR A 120 0.55 -7.17 14.77
CA THR A 120 0.95 -8.38 15.49
C THR A 120 1.19 -9.55 14.55
N CYS A 121 2.44 -10.01 14.45
CA CYS A 121 2.82 -11.29 13.82
C CYS A 121 4.32 -11.55 14.03
N ASP A 122 4.69 -12.80 14.32
CA ASP A 122 6.06 -13.30 14.16
C ASP A 122 6.04 -14.37 13.07
N THR A 123 6.49 -13.98 11.90
CA THR A 123 6.42 -14.75 10.66
C THR A 123 7.77 -14.80 9.96
N ALA A 124 8.86 -14.73 10.74
CA ALA A 124 10.23 -14.78 10.24
C ALA A 124 10.51 -15.94 9.27
N GLU A 125 9.85 -17.09 9.46
CA GLU A 125 9.98 -18.24 8.57
C GLU A 125 9.39 -17.98 7.18
N PHE A 126 8.23 -17.34 7.10
CA PHE A 126 7.63 -16.94 5.83
C PHE A 126 8.53 -15.95 5.08
N ALA A 127 9.07 -14.96 5.80
CA ALA A 127 10.03 -14.03 5.20
C ALA A 127 11.30 -14.73 4.69
N ARG A 128 11.83 -15.73 5.40
CA ARG A 128 12.95 -16.56 4.93
C ARG A 128 12.63 -17.30 3.63
N GLN A 129 11.42 -17.85 3.51
CA GLN A 129 10.98 -18.51 2.28
C GLN A 129 10.89 -17.53 1.11
N VAL A 130 10.37 -16.32 1.34
CA VAL A 130 10.32 -15.24 0.32
C VAL A 130 11.72 -14.85 -0.14
N VAL A 131 12.67 -14.72 0.79
CA VAL A 131 14.09 -14.47 0.45
C VAL A 131 14.65 -15.61 -0.39
N GLY A 132 14.43 -16.87 0.02
CA GLY A 132 14.95 -18.03 -0.68
C GLY A 132 14.41 -18.19 -2.11
N LEU A 133 13.14 -17.82 -2.33
CA LEU A 133 12.53 -17.84 -3.66
C LEU A 133 12.91 -16.63 -4.52
N GLY A 134 13.22 -15.48 -3.91
CA GLY A 134 13.47 -14.24 -4.64
C GLY A 134 12.26 -13.74 -5.45
N GLN A 135 11.06 -14.24 -5.13
CA GLN A 135 9.80 -13.96 -5.83
C GLN A 135 8.72 -13.62 -4.79
N PRO A 136 7.68 -12.84 -5.17
CA PRO A 136 6.53 -12.62 -4.31
C PRO A 136 5.84 -13.94 -3.95
N MET A 137 5.36 -14.05 -2.72
CA MET A 137 4.65 -15.22 -2.22
C MET A 137 3.38 -14.83 -1.49
N MET A 138 2.38 -15.70 -1.57
CA MET A 138 1.12 -15.59 -0.85
C MET A 138 0.86 -16.90 -0.10
N CYS A 139 0.46 -16.84 1.16
CA CYS A 139 0.15 -18.02 1.95
C CYS A 139 -1.09 -17.78 2.82
N ASP A 140 -2.11 -18.62 2.65
CA ASP A 140 -3.26 -18.64 3.55
C ASP A 140 -2.87 -19.35 4.84
N VAL A 141 -3.08 -18.69 5.98
CA VAL A 141 -2.77 -19.21 7.31
C VAL A 141 -3.98 -19.09 8.22
N LYS A 142 -4.09 -20.00 9.19
CA LYS A 142 -5.13 -19.97 10.22
C LYS A 142 -4.48 -19.87 11.58
N TRP A 143 -4.82 -18.81 12.30
CA TRP A 143 -4.42 -18.60 13.69
C TRP A 143 -5.63 -18.72 14.61
N SER A 144 -5.39 -18.71 15.92
CA SER A 144 -6.46 -18.70 16.92
C SER A 144 -7.41 -17.52 16.77
N SER A 145 -6.92 -16.38 16.28
CA SER A 145 -7.69 -15.14 16.06
C SER A 145 -8.44 -15.09 14.72
N GLY A 146 -8.21 -16.02 13.79
CA GLY A 146 -8.90 -16.03 12.50
C GLY A 146 -8.08 -16.58 11.32
N ALA A 147 -8.63 -16.46 10.12
CA ALA A 147 -7.96 -16.77 8.86
C ALA A 147 -7.30 -15.52 8.28
N TYR A 148 -6.05 -15.65 7.84
CA TYR A 148 -5.23 -14.57 7.34
C TYR A 148 -4.55 -14.97 6.03
N LEU A 149 -4.16 -13.95 5.27
CA LEU A 149 -3.35 -14.05 4.07
C LEU A 149 -2.02 -13.36 4.35
N LEU A 150 -0.94 -14.13 4.33
CA LEU A 150 0.42 -13.60 4.35
C LEU A 150 0.82 -13.23 2.93
N LEU A 151 1.30 -12.00 2.75
CA LEU A 151 1.82 -11.46 1.50
C LEU A 151 3.27 -11.09 1.70
N GLY A 152 4.19 -11.69 0.95
CA GLY A 152 5.62 -11.39 1.02
C GLY A 152 6.12 -10.92 -0.32
N VAL A 153 6.84 -9.79 -0.36
CA VAL A 153 7.49 -9.29 -1.58
C VAL A 153 8.96 -9.01 -1.29
N PRO A 154 9.90 -9.62 -2.05
CA PRO A 154 11.32 -9.39 -1.86
C PRO A 154 11.69 -7.96 -2.27
N LEU A 155 12.58 -7.35 -1.49
CA LEU A 155 13.28 -6.12 -1.85
C LEU A 155 14.52 -6.51 -2.64
N VAL A 156 14.60 -6.12 -3.91
CA VAL A 156 15.69 -6.48 -4.81
C VAL A 156 16.47 -5.24 -5.22
N LEU A 157 17.78 -5.24 -4.97
CA LEU A 157 18.71 -4.18 -5.36
C LEU A 157 19.91 -4.81 -6.05
N GLY A 158 20.26 -4.33 -7.25
CA GLY A 158 21.39 -4.88 -8.02
C GLY A 158 21.27 -6.38 -8.30
N GLY A 159 20.06 -6.90 -8.47
CA GLY A 159 19.79 -8.33 -8.68
C GLY A 159 19.91 -9.22 -7.43
N ARG A 160 20.15 -8.63 -6.25
CA ARG A 160 20.22 -9.35 -4.96
C ARG A 160 19.02 -9.02 -4.09
N VAL A 161 18.49 -10.01 -3.37
CA VAL A 161 17.49 -9.77 -2.34
C VAL A 161 18.19 -9.13 -1.14
N VAL A 162 17.76 -7.95 -0.74
CA VAL A 162 18.30 -7.17 0.40
C VAL A 162 17.35 -7.13 1.59
N GLY A 163 16.11 -7.59 1.41
CA GLY A 163 15.09 -7.62 2.45
C GLY A 163 13.75 -8.14 1.93
N VAL A 164 12.71 -8.05 2.76
CA VAL A 164 11.34 -8.45 2.43
C VAL A 164 10.37 -7.45 3.05
N ILE A 165 9.37 -7.03 2.26
CA ILE A 165 8.15 -6.45 2.79
C ILE A 165 7.16 -7.58 3.00
N GLU A 166 6.63 -7.66 4.21
CA GLU A 166 5.59 -8.61 4.57
C GLU A 166 4.34 -7.87 5.04
N VAL A 167 3.17 -8.34 4.60
CA VAL A 167 1.88 -7.84 5.04
C VAL A 167 1.00 -9.01 5.45
N VAL A 168 0.37 -8.87 6.60
CA VAL A 168 -0.61 -9.82 7.13
C VAL A 168 -1.98 -9.22 6.93
N GLN A 169 -2.78 -9.82 6.05
CA GLN A 169 -4.11 -9.35 5.71
C GLN A 169 -5.15 -10.33 6.27
N ARG A 170 -6.36 -9.85 6.62
CA ARG A 170 -7.48 -10.77 6.85
C ARG A 170 -7.76 -11.56 5.57
N ASN A 171 -8.19 -12.82 5.67
CA ASN A 171 -8.39 -13.61 4.46
C ASN A 171 -9.38 -12.92 3.50
N VAL A 172 -8.98 -12.81 2.23
CA VAL A 172 -9.78 -12.26 1.14
C VAL A 172 -9.93 -13.34 0.08
N GLU A 173 -11.16 -13.73 -0.26
CA GLU A 173 -11.41 -14.82 -1.24
C GLU A 173 -11.16 -14.38 -2.69
N SER A 174 -11.30 -13.10 -2.99
CA SER A 174 -11.16 -12.58 -4.35
C SER A 174 -9.71 -12.59 -4.84
N THR A 175 -9.41 -13.45 -5.81
CA THR A 175 -8.11 -13.52 -6.51
C THR A 175 -7.71 -12.18 -7.13
N ALA A 176 -8.67 -11.43 -7.67
CA ALA A 176 -8.42 -10.11 -8.25
C ALA A 176 -7.89 -9.12 -7.20
N VAL A 177 -8.46 -9.14 -5.99
CA VAL A 177 -8.01 -8.30 -4.87
C VAL A 177 -6.63 -8.74 -4.38
N ARG A 178 -6.40 -10.06 -4.20
CA ARG A 178 -5.08 -10.61 -3.84
C ARG A 178 -3.98 -10.15 -4.81
N ASN A 179 -4.25 -10.25 -6.11
CA ASN A 179 -3.34 -9.80 -7.17
C ASN A 179 -3.11 -8.28 -7.14
N GLY A 180 -4.16 -7.50 -6.81
CA GLY A 180 -4.05 -6.06 -6.58
C GLY A 180 -3.08 -5.72 -5.45
N TYR A 181 -3.16 -6.43 -4.31
CA TYR A 181 -2.23 -6.24 -3.21
C TYR A 181 -0.80 -6.56 -3.58
N VAL A 182 -0.54 -7.69 -4.24
CA VAL A 182 0.82 -8.05 -4.69
C VAL A 182 1.37 -7.01 -5.66
N ARG A 183 0.55 -6.50 -6.59
CA ARG A 183 0.98 -5.46 -7.53
C ARG A 183 1.38 -4.17 -6.80
N PHE A 184 0.58 -3.73 -5.83
CA PHE A 184 0.90 -2.56 -5.03
C PHE A 184 2.18 -2.78 -4.20
N LEU A 185 2.30 -3.92 -3.51
CA LEU A 185 3.51 -4.23 -2.72
C LEU A 185 4.77 -4.32 -3.57
N LYS A 186 4.69 -4.79 -4.83
CA LYS A 186 5.80 -4.74 -5.78
C LYS A 186 6.25 -3.31 -6.10
N GLN A 187 5.31 -2.38 -6.25
CA GLN A 187 5.65 -0.96 -6.48
C GLN A 187 6.37 -0.37 -5.27
N VAL A 188 5.85 -0.60 -4.07
CA VAL A 188 6.48 -0.18 -2.81
C VAL A 188 7.87 -0.81 -2.67
N ALA A 189 8.00 -2.12 -2.92
CA ALA A 189 9.25 -2.85 -2.81
C ALA A 189 10.35 -2.29 -3.74
N ARG A 190 9.98 -1.91 -4.97
CA ARG A 190 10.91 -1.27 -5.91
C ARG A 190 11.46 0.05 -5.39
N ILE A 191 10.60 0.87 -4.79
CA ILE A 191 10.99 2.18 -4.22
C ILE A 191 11.80 1.99 -2.94
N ALA A 192 11.41 1.03 -2.10
CA ALA A 192 11.98 0.83 -0.78
C ALA A 192 13.26 -0.02 -0.74
N ALA A 193 13.65 -0.67 -1.84
CA ALA A 193 14.83 -1.54 -1.87
C ALA A 193 16.13 -0.87 -1.35
N PRO A 194 16.44 0.41 -1.69
CA PRO A 194 17.60 1.10 -1.13
C PRO A 194 17.57 1.26 0.40
N LEU A 195 16.39 1.28 1.01
CA LEU A 195 16.25 1.41 2.46
C LEU A 195 16.77 0.17 3.21
N ALA A 196 16.73 -1.00 2.57
CA ALA A 196 17.12 -2.27 3.19
C ALA A 196 18.62 -2.56 3.09
N ALA A 197 19.32 -2.04 2.06
CA ALA A 197 20.76 -2.24 1.86
C ALA A 197 21.64 -1.52 2.91
N GLY A 198 21.08 -0.55 3.64
CA GLY A 198 21.85 0.27 4.59
C GLY A 198 22.88 1.17 3.89
N ARG A 199 23.64 1.96 4.68
CA ARG A 199 24.63 2.91 4.12
C ARG A 199 25.85 2.25 3.46
N ALA A 200 26.08 0.96 3.69
CA ALA A 200 27.34 0.30 3.34
C ALA A 200 27.51 -0.02 1.84
N GLU A 201 26.44 0.00 1.04
CA GLU A 201 26.47 -0.42 -0.38
C GLU A 201 26.12 0.72 -1.37
N MET A 202 26.15 2.00 -0.96
CA MET A 202 25.82 3.14 -1.83
C MET A 202 27.04 4.01 -2.24
N HIS A 203 28.25 3.46 -2.11
CA HIS A 203 29.49 4.02 -2.64
C HIS A 203 30.04 3.11 -3.72
#